data_AF-A0A9P1DPX5-F1
#
_entry.id   AF-A0A9P1DPX5-F1
#
_cell.length_a   1.000
_cell.length_b   1.000
_cell.length_c   1.000
_cell.angle_alpha   90.00
_cell.angle_beta   90.00
_cell.angle_gamma   90.00
#
_symmetry.space_group_name_H-M   'P 1'
#
loop_
_entity.id
_entity.type
_entity.pdbx_description
1 polymer ?
#
loop_
_entity_poly.entity_id
_entity_poly.type
_entity_poly.pdbx_seq_one_letter_code
_entity_poly.pdbx_strand_id
1 'polypeptide(L)'
;MVRKNKDFLQLLHDIWAFGGSNRSFLERYERYAKGERNDLPRDHLYTNLWPLTVALVLGGTFYLCVKAPEWFDSDPHYCDPMHNDKSVPLVRAFHDPVRDRWERLPEGREAPTPRQLYAYYQKVKPELLEDVDIRFLPKVNLTVLNVPKTNAAKPTFPFGIMAG
;
A
#
# COMPACT_ATOMS: atom_id res chain seq x y z
N MET A 1 -4.55 -47.93 0.91
CA MET A 1 -4.48 -46.47 0.69
C MET A 1 -4.52 -46.16 -0.81
N VAL A 2 -5.63 -46.46 -1.52
CA VAL A 2 -5.78 -46.14 -2.96
C VAL A 2 -7.29 -46.03 -3.28
N ARG A 3 -7.93 -44.90 -2.99
CA ARG A 3 -9.34 -44.68 -3.38
C ARG A 3 -9.70 -43.26 -3.84
N LYS A 4 -8.77 -42.30 -3.77
CA LYS A 4 -9.07 -40.88 -4.06
C LYS A 4 -8.82 -40.41 -5.51
N ASN A 5 -8.31 -41.28 -6.39
CA ASN A 5 -7.88 -40.84 -7.73
C ASN A 5 -8.90 -41.11 -8.86
N LYS A 6 -9.96 -41.89 -8.58
CA LYS A 6 -11.01 -42.15 -9.58
C LYS A 6 -12.07 -41.03 -9.63
N ASP A 7 -12.34 -40.40 -8.49
CA ASP A 7 -13.38 -39.38 -8.38
C ASP A 7 -12.98 -38.05 -9.05
N PHE A 8 -11.70 -37.71 -9.03
CA PHE A 8 -11.19 -36.47 -9.66
C PHE A 8 -11.17 -36.56 -11.18
N LEU A 9 -10.83 -37.74 -11.73
CA LEU A 9 -10.88 -37.98 -13.17
C LEU A 9 -12.32 -38.10 -13.68
N GLN A 10 -13.23 -38.63 -12.86
CA GLN A 10 -14.65 -38.63 -13.16
C GLN A 10 -15.21 -37.20 -13.17
N LEU A 11 -14.84 -36.36 -12.19
CA LEU A 11 -15.19 -34.95 -12.14
C LEU A 11 -14.66 -34.17 -13.36
N LEU A 12 -13.41 -34.43 -13.79
CA LEU A 12 -12.86 -33.78 -14.97
C LEU A 12 -13.53 -34.24 -16.27
N HIS A 13 -13.87 -35.53 -16.39
CA HIS A 13 -14.62 -36.06 -17.52
C HIS A 13 -16.04 -35.47 -17.56
N ASP A 14 -16.70 -35.29 -16.41
CA ASP A 14 -18.03 -34.70 -16.31
C ASP A 14 -18.00 -33.18 -16.56
N ILE A 15 -16.96 -32.47 -16.10
CA ILE A 15 -16.74 -31.04 -16.39
C ILE A 15 -16.45 -30.81 -17.89
N TRP A 16 -15.69 -31.71 -18.52
CA TRP A 16 -15.42 -31.64 -19.96
C TRP A 16 -16.63 -32.04 -20.80
N ALA A 17 -17.43 -33.03 -20.36
CA ALA A 17 -18.69 -33.43 -20.99
C ALA A 17 -19.81 -32.39 -20.83
N PHE A 18 -19.79 -31.59 -19.75
CA PHE A 18 -20.70 -30.45 -19.55
C PHE A 18 -20.42 -29.30 -20.53
N GLY A 19 -19.21 -29.25 -21.12
CA GLY A 19 -18.79 -28.24 -22.08
C GLY A 19 -19.15 -28.48 -23.54
N GLY A 20 -19.79 -29.60 -23.90
CA GLY A 20 -20.01 -29.92 -25.32
C GLY A 20 -20.97 -31.06 -25.60
N SER A 21 -22.27 -30.88 -25.31
CA SER A 21 -23.29 -31.73 -25.93
C SER A 21 -23.39 -31.38 -27.42
N ASN A 22 -22.83 -32.24 -28.29
CA ASN A 22 -22.90 -32.08 -29.77
C ASN A 22 -24.32 -31.89 -30.32
N ARG A 23 -25.36 -32.27 -29.55
CA ARG A 23 -26.77 -32.03 -29.93
C ARG A 23 -27.15 -30.54 -29.86
N SER A 24 -26.61 -29.82 -28.89
CA SER A 24 -26.90 -28.39 -28.72
C SER A 24 -26.34 -27.51 -29.85
N PHE A 25 -25.27 -27.96 -30.52
CA PHE A 25 -24.65 -27.22 -31.62
C PHE A 25 -25.49 -27.32 -32.90
N LEU A 26 -25.95 -28.54 -33.24
CA LEU A 26 -26.83 -28.77 -34.39
C LEU A 26 -28.19 -28.11 -34.20
N GLU A 27 -28.78 -28.18 -33.00
CA GLU A 27 -30.04 -27.51 -32.68
C GLU A 27 -29.95 -25.98 -32.73
N ARG A 28 -28.80 -25.38 -32.40
CA ARG A 28 -28.56 -23.94 -32.57
C ARG A 28 -28.45 -23.57 -34.05
N TYR A 29 -27.74 -24.38 -34.84
CA TYR A 29 -27.59 -24.16 -36.28
C TYR A 29 -28.91 -24.30 -37.04
N GLU A 30 -29.76 -25.27 -36.70
CA GLU A 30 -31.10 -25.40 -37.27
C GLU A 30 -31.99 -24.19 -36.95
N ARG A 31 -31.87 -23.59 -35.76
CA ARG A 31 -32.63 -22.39 -35.38
C ARG A 31 -32.15 -21.13 -36.09
N TYR A 32 -30.83 -20.95 -36.24
CA TYR A 32 -30.27 -19.87 -37.06
C TYR A 32 -30.66 -19.99 -38.52
N ALA A 33 -30.70 -21.22 -39.08
CA ALA A 33 -31.16 -21.48 -40.43
C ALA A 33 -32.66 -21.22 -40.62
N LYS A 34 -33.47 -21.32 -39.55
CA LYS A 34 -34.91 -20.99 -39.53
C LYS A 34 -35.22 -19.52 -39.26
N GLY A 35 -34.21 -18.67 -39.06
CA GLY A 35 -34.38 -17.23 -38.82
C GLY A 35 -35.10 -16.89 -37.51
N GLU A 36 -35.17 -17.84 -36.55
CA GLU A 36 -35.79 -17.59 -35.25
C GLU A 36 -34.91 -16.63 -34.44
N ARG A 37 -35.51 -15.52 -34.01
CA ARG A 37 -34.83 -14.47 -33.25
C ARG A 37 -34.47 -15.04 -31.87
N ASN A 38 -33.17 -15.11 -31.57
CA ASN A 38 -32.65 -15.70 -30.34
C ASN A 38 -32.82 -14.72 -29.17
N ASP A 39 -34.05 -14.51 -28.74
CA ASP A 39 -34.35 -13.79 -27.51
C ASP A 39 -34.04 -14.74 -26.33
N LEU A 40 -32.74 -14.84 -26.00
CA LEU A 40 -32.29 -15.44 -24.74
C LEU A 40 -33.08 -14.78 -23.60
N PRO A 41 -33.66 -15.54 -22.64
CA PRO A 41 -34.33 -14.94 -21.51
C PRO A 41 -33.33 -14.01 -20.82
N ARG A 42 -33.67 -12.72 -20.77
CA ARG A 42 -32.79 -11.69 -20.23
C ARG A 42 -32.54 -12.03 -18.77
N ASP A 43 -31.37 -12.55 -18.41
CA ASP A 43 -31.08 -12.94 -17.04
C ASP A 43 -31.31 -11.74 -16.10
N HIS A 44 -32.43 -11.79 -15.39
CA HIS A 44 -32.94 -10.68 -14.58
C HIS A 44 -31.97 -10.34 -13.43
N LEU A 45 -31.23 -11.35 -12.96
CA LEU A 45 -30.24 -11.24 -11.88
C LEU A 45 -29.07 -10.33 -12.29
N TYR A 46 -28.50 -10.52 -13.48
CA TYR A 46 -27.37 -9.71 -13.94
C TYR A 46 -27.79 -8.28 -14.30
N THR A 47 -29.00 -8.08 -14.79
CA THR A 47 -29.49 -6.75 -15.19
C THR A 47 -29.80 -5.86 -13.98
N ASN A 48 -30.34 -6.44 -12.89
CA ASN A 48 -30.78 -5.68 -11.72
C ASN A 48 -29.65 -5.39 -10.72
N LEU A 49 -28.64 -6.26 -10.62
CA LEU A 49 -27.52 -6.10 -9.70
C LEU A 49 -26.37 -5.27 -10.29
N TRP A 50 -26.29 -5.15 -11.62
CA TRP A 50 -25.26 -4.35 -12.31
C TRP A 50 -25.12 -2.90 -11.82
N PRO A 51 -26.19 -2.10 -11.65
CA PRO A 51 -26.03 -0.74 -11.15
C PRO A 51 -25.50 -0.71 -9.71
N LEU A 52 -25.88 -1.68 -8.88
CA LEU A 52 -25.41 -1.79 -7.50
C LEU A 52 -23.92 -2.16 -7.44
N THR A 53 -23.47 -3.09 -8.27
CA THR A 53 -22.06 -3.49 -8.31
C THR A 53 -21.17 -2.35 -8.82
N VAL A 54 -21.61 -1.63 -9.85
CA VAL A 54 -20.88 -0.46 -10.35
C VAL A 54 -20.80 0.64 -9.30
N ALA A 55 -21.91 0.94 -8.61
CA ALA A 55 -21.94 1.93 -7.54
C ALA A 55 -21.03 1.52 -6.36
N LEU A 56 -21.01 0.23 -6.00
CA LEU A 56 -20.17 -0.29 -4.92
C LEU A 56 -18.68 -0.21 -5.28
N VAL A 57 -18.30 -0.56 -6.51
CA VAL A 57 -16.90 -0.46 -6.96
C VAL A 57 -16.47 1.00 -6.99
N LEU A 58 -17.24 1.90 -7.62
CA LEU A 58 -16.88 3.31 -7.72
C LEU A 58 -16.86 3.99 -6.34
N GLY A 59 -17.89 3.77 -5.53
CA GLY A 59 -17.99 4.31 -4.17
C GLY A 59 -16.90 3.74 -3.27
N GLY A 60 -16.61 2.44 -3.38
CA GLY A 60 -15.53 1.77 -2.67
C GLY A 60 -14.17 2.35 -3.04
N THR A 61 -13.86 2.46 -4.33
CA THR A 61 -12.59 3.06 -4.79
C THR A 61 -12.48 4.51 -4.34
N PHE A 62 -13.54 5.32 -4.47
CA PHE A 62 -13.53 6.71 -4.00
C PHE A 62 -13.29 6.80 -2.49
N TYR A 63 -14.00 6.00 -1.70
CA TYR A 63 -13.83 5.93 -0.26
C TYR A 63 -12.40 5.52 0.12
N LEU A 64 -11.86 4.49 -0.54
CA LEU A 64 -10.47 4.05 -0.35
C LEU A 64 -9.47 5.17 -0.68
N CYS A 65 -9.67 5.93 -1.75
CA CYS A 65 -8.77 7.04 -2.09
C CYS A 65 -8.81 8.17 -1.06
N VAL A 66 -9.98 8.49 -0.51
CA VAL A 66 -10.14 9.52 0.52
C VAL A 66 -9.57 9.06 1.86
N LYS A 67 -9.73 7.78 2.22
CA LYS A 67 -9.27 7.21 3.50
C LYS A 67 -7.85 6.65 3.48
N ALA A 68 -7.30 6.33 2.32
CA ALA A 68 -5.92 5.90 2.16
C ALA A 68 -4.90 6.82 2.86
N PRO A 69 -4.93 8.16 2.71
CA PRO A 69 -3.95 9.01 3.39
C PRO A 69 -4.00 8.84 4.91
N GLU A 70 -5.17 8.66 5.53
CA GLU A 70 -5.28 8.44 6.99
C GLU A 70 -4.61 7.14 7.45
N TRP A 71 -4.50 6.12 6.58
CA TRP A 71 -3.83 4.86 6.92
C TRP A 71 -2.32 4.92 6.79
N PHE A 72 -1.80 5.82 5.94
CA PHE A 72 -0.36 5.99 5.72
C PHE A 72 0.23 7.18 6.49
N ASP A 73 -0.57 8.18 6.83
CA ASP A 73 -0.20 9.32 7.67
C ASP A 73 -0.59 9.07 9.13
N SER A 74 0.13 8.16 9.77
CA SER A 74 0.17 8.06 11.24
C SER A 74 1.18 9.03 11.87
N ASP A 75 1.72 9.98 11.08
CA ASP A 75 2.62 11.01 11.56
C ASP A 75 1.81 12.13 12.26
N PRO A 76 2.16 12.54 13.49
CA PRO A 76 1.49 13.62 14.22
C PRO A 76 1.57 14.90 13.40
N HIS A 77 0.44 15.56 13.25
CA HIS A 77 0.37 16.90 12.71
C HIS A 77 0.33 17.89 13.87
N TYR A 78 1.49 18.50 14.16
CA TYR A 78 1.55 19.65 15.05
C TYR A 78 1.22 20.92 14.24
N CYS A 79 0.42 21.80 14.83
CA CYS A 79 0.20 23.15 14.30
C CYS A 79 1.00 24.13 15.16
N ASP A 80 1.61 25.14 14.53
CA ASP A 80 2.33 26.19 15.27
C ASP A 80 1.31 27.02 16.09
N PRO A 81 1.39 27.02 17.43
CA PRO A 81 0.49 27.79 18.27
C PRO A 81 0.65 29.31 18.09
N MET A 82 1.79 29.78 17.54
CA MET A 82 2.11 31.20 17.42
C MET A 82 1.55 31.85 16.14
N HIS A 83 1.29 31.07 15.09
CA HIS A 83 0.75 31.59 13.83
C HIS A 83 -0.64 31.05 13.48
N ASN A 84 -1.14 30.02 14.17
CA ASN A 84 -2.46 29.40 13.92
C ASN A 84 -2.68 29.07 12.42
N ASP A 85 -1.57 28.88 11.69
CA ASP A 85 -1.56 28.63 10.26
C ASP A 85 -1.73 27.14 10.06
N LYS A 86 -2.97 26.72 9.76
CA LYS A 86 -3.36 25.32 9.57
C LYS A 86 -2.97 24.77 8.20
N SER A 87 -2.34 25.59 7.36
CA SER A 87 -2.07 25.25 5.97
C SER A 87 -0.98 24.19 5.81
N VAL A 88 -0.01 24.12 6.73
CA VAL A 88 1.11 23.18 6.64
C VAL A 88 1.30 22.40 7.95
N PRO A 89 1.12 21.06 7.95
CA PRO A 89 1.36 20.27 9.14
C PRO A 89 2.85 20.27 9.48
N LEU A 90 3.18 20.59 10.73
CA LEU A 90 4.53 20.43 11.28
C LEU A 90 4.69 19.02 11.81
N VAL A 91 5.85 18.44 11.56
CA VAL A 91 6.23 17.13 12.06
C VAL A 91 7.50 17.30 12.89
N ARG A 92 7.57 16.57 13.99
CA ARG A 92 8.78 16.50 14.82
C ARG A 92 9.86 15.76 14.03
N ALA A 93 10.99 16.42 13.80
CA ALA A 93 12.08 15.89 13.01
C ALA A 93 13.43 16.14 13.70
N PHE A 94 14.41 15.29 13.44
CA PHE A 94 15.79 15.52 13.84
C PHE A 94 16.63 15.88 12.61
N HIS A 95 17.65 16.73 12.79
CA HIS A 95 18.61 17.01 11.71
C HIS A 95 19.65 15.90 11.65
N ASP A 96 19.82 15.34 10.46
CA ASP A 96 20.88 14.39 10.17
C ASP A 96 22.08 15.14 9.58
N PRO A 97 23.18 15.30 10.33
CA PRO A 97 24.35 16.05 9.89
C PRO A 97 25.15 15.32 8.81
N VAL A 98 24.97 14.00 8.63
CA VAL A 98 25.68 13.22 7.60
C VAL A 98 25.09 13.47 6.21
N ARG A 99 23.78 13.75 6.16
CA ARG A 99 23.03 13.96 4.91
C ARG A 99 22.55 15.39 4.72
N ASP A 100 22.83 16.25 5.69
CA ASP A 100 22.34 17.62 5.81
C ASP A 100 20.83 17.76 5.51
N ARG A 101 20.02 16.93 6.18
CA ARG A 101 18.57 16.90 5.96
C ARG A 101 17.78 16.61 7.22
N TRP A 102 16.52 17.03 7.23
CA TRP A 102 15.59 16.71 8.30
C TRP A 102 14.96 15.34 8.10
N GLU A 103 15.05 14.48 9.10
CA GLU A 103 14.39 13.17 9.12
C GLU A 103 13.25 13.17 10.15
N ARG A 104 12.07 12.70 9.72
CA ARG A 104 10.89 12.62 10.58
C ARG A 104 11.13 11.65 11.73
N LEU A 105 10.69 12.06 12.91
CA LEU A 105 10.75 11.24 14.11
C LEU A 105 9.35 10.69 14.43
N PRO A 106 9.18 9.36 14.51
CA PRO A 106 7.90 8.75 14.86
C PRO A 106 7.46 9.12 16.28
N GLU A 107 6.15 9.07 16.55
CA GLU A 107 5.58 9.36 17.88
C GLU A 107 6.16 8.46 18.97
N GLY A 108 6.35 9.05 20.15
CA GLY A 108 6.83 8.34 21.35
C GLY A 108 8.29 7.87 21.28
N ARG A 109 9.01 8.14 20.19
CA ARG A 109 10.42 7.78 20.02
C ARG A 109 11.30 9.00 20.27
N GLU A 110 12.45 8.78 20.90
CA GLU A 110 13.47 9.81 21.05
C GLU A 110 14.40 9.83 19.83
N ALA A 111 15.02 10.98 19.58
CA ALA A 111 16.04 11.08 18.54
C ALA A 111 17.20 10.14 18.87
N PRO A 112 17.83 9.51 17.85
CA PRO A 112 18.94 8.62 18.10
C PRO A 112 20.12 9.43 18.67
N THR A 113 20.93 8.79 19.51
CA THR A 113 22.17 9.44 19.94
C THR A 113 23.11 9.59 18.73
N PRO A 114 23.94 10.64 18.66
CA PRO A 114 24.88 10.81 17.56
C PRO A 114 25.76 9.56 17.33
N ARG A 115 26.18 8.90 18.42
CA ARG A 115 26.95 7.65 18.35
C ARG A 115 26.20 6.52 17.64
N GLN A 116 24.91 6.34 17.92
CA GLN A 116 24.07 5.33 17.27
C GLN A 116 23.87 5.65 15.79
N LEU A 117 23.69 6.93 15.44
CA LEU A 117 23.55 7.38 14.06
C LEU A 117 24.82 7.12 13.25
N TYR A 118 26.00 7.47 13.79
CA TYR A 118 27.27 7.25 13.11
C TYR A 118 27.62 5.77 13.00
N ALA A 119 27.38 4.97 14.04
CA ALA A 119 27.56 3.52 13.98
C ALA A 119 26.65 2.87 12.91
N TYR A 120 25.44 3.40 12.71
CA TYR A 120 24.56 2.97 11.64
C TYR A 120 25.12 3.32 10.26
N TYR A 121 25.55 4.58 10.06
CA TYR A 121 26.13 5.00 8.78
C TYR A 121 27.42 4.26 8.44
N GLN A 122 28.27 3.98 9.44
CA GLN A 122 29.50 3.20 9.24
C GLN A 122 29.21 1.79 8.72
N LYS A 123 28.09 1.18 9.12
CA LYS A 123 27.71 -0.17 8.69
C LYS A 123 27.00 -0.19 7.34
N VAL A 124 26.10 0.76 7.10
CA VAL A 124 25.19 0.71 5.95
C VAL A 124 25.74 1.48 4.76
N LYS A 125 26.39 2.63 4.99
CA LYS A 125 26.92 3.53 3.94
C LYS A 125 28.19 4.25 4.43
N PRO A 126 29.34 3.56 4.48
CA PRO A 126 30.59 4.16 4.94
C PRO A 126 31.05 5.34 4.07
N GLU A 127 30.74 5.31 2.77
CA GLU A 127 31.07 6.38 1.81
C GLU A 127 30.57 7.76 2.25
N LEU A 128 29.37 7.85 2.85
CA LEU A 128 28.82 9.13 3.30
C LEU A 128 29.55 9.72 4.52
N LEU A 129 30.29 8.90 5.29
CA LEU A 129 31.05 9.38 6.44
C LEU A 129 32.43 9.90 6.04
N GLU A 130 32.97 9.45 4.92
CA GLU A 130 34.29 9.90 4.43
C GLU A 130 34.24 11.36 3.96
N ASP A 131 33.09 11.79 3.42
CA ASP A 131 32.86 13.15 2.95
C ASP A 131 32.58 14.16 4.10
N VAL A 132 32.35 13.67 5.33
CA VAL A 132 31.91 14.49 6.46
C VAL A 132 33.02 14.65 7.49
N ASP A 133 33.40 15.90 7.78
CA ASP A 133 34.38 16.17 8.83
C ASP A 133 33.79 15.94 10.23
N ILE A 134 34.31 14.89 10.87
CA ILE A 134 33.92 14.40 12.20
C ILE A 134 34.05 15.48 13.29
N ARG A 135 34.85 16.53 13.06
CA ARG A 135 35.06 17.63 14.02
C ARG A 135 33.83 18.54 14.14
N PHE A 136 33.05 18.69 13.07
CA PHE A 136 31.85 19.52 13.05
C PHE A 136 30.59 18.75 13.49
N LEU A 137 30.71 17.44 13.67
CA LEU A 137 29.60 16.59 14.08
C LEU A 137 29.19 16.83 15.55
N PRO A 138 27.89 16.96 15.84
CA PRO A 138 27.41 17.07 17.21
C PRO A 138 27.77 15.82 18.01
N LYS A 139 28.35 16.02 19.20
CA LYS A 139 28.86 14.94 20.06
C LYS A 139 27.89 14.49 21.15
N VAL A 140 26.96 15.36 21.53
CA VAL A 140 26.09 15.18 22.69
C VAL A 140 24.69 14.78 22.23
N ASN A 141 23.96 15.70 21.61
CA ASN A 141 22.59 15.47 21.15
C ASN A 141 22.40 15.99 19.72
N LEU A 142 21.50 15.36 18.97
CA LEU A 142 21.03 15.85 17.67
C LEU A 142 20.00 16.96 17.89
N THR A 143 19.93 17.91 16.96
CA THR A 143 18.94 18.98 17.01
C THR A 143 17.58 18.41 16.61
N VAL A 144 16.58 18.65 17.45
CA VAL A 144 15.19 18.23 17.24
C VAL A 144 14.32 19.46 17.16
N LEU A 145 13.61 19.63 16.05
CA LEU A 145 12.71 20.76 15.82
C LEU A 145 11.41 20.28 15.16
N ASN A 146 10.37 21.10 15.28
CA ASN A 146 9.15 20.93 14.51
C ASN A 146 9.34 21.61 13.16
N VAL A 147 9.31 20.83 12.09
CA VAL A 147 9.63 21.29 10.73
C VAL A 147 8.44 20.99 9.83
N PRO A 148 8.15 21.82 8.81
CA PRO A 148 7.12 21.52 7.82
C PRO A 148 7.28 20.12 7.23
N LYS A 149 6.18 19.36 7.11
CA LYS A 149 6.18 18.00 6.53
C LYS A 149 6.83 17.93 5.15
N THR A 150 6.75 19.01 4.37
CA THR A 150 7.37 19.14 3.03
C THR A 150 8.89 19.12 3.08
N ASN A 151 9.49 19.60 4.17
CA ASN A 151 10.94 19.72 4.34
C ASN A 151 11.54 18.53 5.11
N ALA A 152 10.72 17.70 5.73
CA ALA A 152 11.14 16.52 6.49
C ALA A 152 11.00 15.23 5.66
N ALA A 153 12.13 14.56 5.43
CA ALA A 153 12.20 13.28 4.73
C ALA A 153 11.70 12.12 5.62
N LYS A 154 11.30 11.02 4.97
CA LYS A 154 10.92 9.78 5.66
C LYS A 154 12.10 9.26 6.52
N PRO A 155 11.82 8.66 7.69
CA PRO A 155 12.86 8.14 8.58
C PRO A 155 13.69 7.09 7.84
N THR A 156 14.99 7.31 7.71
CA THR A 156 15.91 6.29 7.18
C THR A 156 16.56 5.50 8.29
N PHE A 157 16.80 6.14 9.43
CA PHE A 157 17.29 5.45 10.61
C PHE A 157 16.21 4.47 11.14
N PRO A 158 16.53 3.16 11.28
CA PRO A 158 15.59 2.19 11.80
C PRO A 158 15.45 2.38 13.31
N PHE A 159 14.39 3.05 13.72
CA PHE A 159 14.13 3.28 15.15
C PHE A 159 13.89 1.99 15.94
N GLY A 160 13.57 0.87 15.28
CA GLY A 160 13.00 -0.36 15.88
C GLY A 160 13.94 -1.49 16.30
N ILE A 161 15.28 -1.33 16.24
CA ILE A 161 16.18 -2.50 16.39
C ILE A 161 17.21 -2.37 17.53
N MET A 162 17.27 -1.25 18.26
CA MET A 162 18.30 -1.06 19.31
C MET A 162 17.75 -1.06 20.75
N ALA A 163 16.83 -1.98 21.03
CA ALA A 163 16.49 -2.43 22.38
C ALA A 163 16.77 -3.93 22.45
N GLY A 164 18.03 -4.27 22.73
CA GLY A 164 18.54 -5.65 22.80
C GLY A 164 20.04 -5.66 22.93
#